data_AF-A0A7S0L4H7-F1
#
_entry.id   AF-A0A7S0L4H7-F1
#
_cell.length_a   1.000
_cell.length_b   1.000
_cell.length_c   1.000
_cell.angle_alpha   90.00
_cell.angle_beta   90.00
_cell.angle_gamma   90.00
#
_symmetry.space_group_name_H-M   'P 1'
#
loop_
_entity.id
_entity.type
_entity.pdbx_description
1 polymer ?
#
loop_
_entity_poly.entity_id
_entity_poly.type
_entity_poly.pdbx_seq_one_letter_code
_entity_poly.pdbx_strand_id
1 'polypeptide(L)'
;LLTSPGMIFVLTSSAVASTTSAVGSPRLQSFASFLRDQHASLVHQIAAEDGGAVFEPHPWERHADDPRLGGAGCMSVLEDGDVWEKAGVGITVTGGLLTEARARAMSERGARVREGDRFAAAALSLVMHARSPLVPTFRADVRVFELHHEGEEPQRWFGGGADLTPSYLSEDDVTEFHRFWRSVCAEHECADYAAFKAWCDRYFYIPCRAGARGGGG
;
A
#
# COMPACT_ATOMS: atom_id res chain seq x y z
N LEU A 1 26.85 16.55 25.46
CA LEU A 1 26.66 17.99 25.16
C LEU A 1 27.56 18.28 23.95
N LEU A 2 27.14 18.04 22.72
CA LEU A 2 26.06 18.71 22.00
C LEU A 2 25.35 17.73 21.06
N THR A 3 24.04 17.67 21.20
CA THR A 3 23.08 17.14 20.24
C THR A 3 23.08 18.00 18.98
N SER A 4 23.24 17.39 17.80
CA SER A 4 22.84 17.99 16.52
C SER A 4 21.59 17.28 16.00
N PRO A 5 20.39 17.82 16.25
CA PRO A 5 19.17 17.44 15.55
C PRO A 5 19.06 18.29 14.29
N GLY A 6 19.29 17.71 13.11
CA GLY A 6 19.35 18.55 11.92
C GLY A 6 19.54 17.83 10.60
N MET A 7 18.66 16.89 10.27
CA MET A 7 18.21 16.68 8.89
C MET A 7 17.03 15.69 8.87
N ILE A 8 15.89 16.11 9.42
CA ILE A 8 14.62 15.56 8.98
C ILE A 8 14.38 16.21 7.62
N PHE A 9 14.66 15.50 6.53
CA PHE A 9 14.32 15.92 5.17
C PHE A 9 12.79 15.94 5.03
N VAL A 10 12.15 16.98 5.57
CA VAL A 10 10.75 17.32 5.30
C VAL A 10 10.71 17.99 3.93
N LEU A 11 10.78 17.21 2.86
CA LEU A 11 10.53 17.68 1.50
C LEU A 11 9.49 16.82 0.78
N THR A 12 8.32 16.63 1.40
CA THR A 12 7.13 16.06 0.71
C THR A 12 5.79 16.61 1.23
N SER A 13 5.79 17.49 2.24
CA SER A 13 4.57 17.90 2.93
C SER A 13 3.66 18.80 2.07
N SER A 14 4.18 19.83 1.40
CA SER A 14 3.31 20.87 0.81
C SER A 14 2.46 20.40 -0.38
N ALA A 15 3.05 19.58 -1.25
CA ALA A 15 2.45 19.04 -2.48
C ALA A 15 1.32 18.04 -2.21
N VAL A 16 1.64 16.95 -1.53
CA VAL A 16 0.66 15.89 -1.18
C VAL A 16 -0.41 16.43 -0.22
N ALA A 17 -0.06 17.31 0.74
CA ALA A 17 -1.05 17.86 1.66
C ALA A 17 -2.07 18.76 0.97
N SER A 18 -1.65 19.57 -0.01
CA SER A 18 -2.54 20.47 -0.75
C SER A 18 -3.58 19.69 -1.56
N THR A 19 -3.18 18.63 -2.27
CA THR A 19 -4.13 17.77 -3.02
C THR A 19 -5.04 16.94 -2.11
N THR A 20 -4.58 16.57 -0.90
CA THR A 20 -5.41 15.78 0.03
C THR A 20 -6.63 16.57 0.54
N SER A 21 -6.54 17.91 0.64
CA SER A 21 -7.64 18.75 1.11
C SER A 21 -8.88 18.76 0.18
N ALA A 22 -8.72 18.33 -1.08
CA ALA A 22 -9.78 18.38 -2.10
C ALA A 22 -10.39 17.00 -2.43
N VAL A 23 -9.88 15.91 -1.87
CA VAL A 23 -10.23 14.54 -2.30
C VAL A 23 -10.79 13.71 -1.13
N GLY A 24 -12.06 13.31 -1.25
CA GLY A 24 -12.75 12.40 -0.33
C GLY A 24 -13.24 13.04 0.98
N SER A 25 -13.94 12.25 1.79
CA SER A 25 -14.49 12.66 3.08
C SER A 25 -13.41 12.95 4.14
N PRO A 26 -13.75 13.65 5.24
CA PRO A 26 -12.83 13.86 6.36
C PRO A 26 -12.21 12.58 6.92
N ARG A 27 -12.94 11.45 6.84
CA ARG A 27 -12.44 10.14 7.28
C ARG A 27 -11.36 9.61 6.35
N LEU A 28 -11.53 9.75 5.04
CA LEU A 28 -10.50 9.37 4.06
C LEU A 28 -9.26 10.25 4.21
N GLN A 29 -9.43 11.55 4.45
CA GLN A 29 -8.33 12.48 4.68
C GLN A 29 -7.54 12.13 5.95
N SER A 30 -8.23 11.75 7.03
CA SER A 30 -7.60 11.25 8.26
C SER A 30 -6.80 9.97 8.00
N PHE A 31 -7.37 9.01 7.26
CA PHE A 31 -6.67 7.79 6.89
C PHE A 31 -5.45 8.06 5.98
N ALA A 32 -5.58 8.97 5.01
CA ALA A 32 -4.47 9.39 4.15
C ALA A 32 -3.34 10.03 4.97
N SER A 33 -3.67 10.78 6.03
CA SER A 33 -2.67 11.30 6.97
C SER A 33 -1.97 10.19 7.73
N PHE A 34 -2.74 9.23 8.27
CA PHE A 34 -2.17 8.05 8.90
C PHE A 34 -1.21 7.31 7.97
N LEU A 35 -1.59 7.08 6.70
CA LEU A 35 -0.71 6.45 5.72
C LEU A 35 0.56 7.27 5.43
N ARG A 36 0.49 8.61 5.41
CA ARG A 36 1.67 9.46 5.25
C ARG A 36 2.65 9.28 6.41
N ASP A 37 2.13 9.22 7.64
CA ASP A 37 2.95 8.99 8.83
C ASP A 37 3.56 7.58 8.80
N GLN A 38 2.80 6.56 8.39
CA GLN A 38 3.30 5.20 8.21
C GLN A 38 4.36 5.11 7.12
N HIS A 39 4.20 5.79 5.99
CA HIS A 39 5.21 5.85 4.93
C HIS A 39 6.53 6.41 5.47
N ALA A 40 6.49 7.56 6.15
CA ALA A 40 7.69 8.17 6.74
C ALA A 40 8.34 7.26 7.79
N SER A 41 7.53 6.62 8.63
CA SER A 41 7.99 5.68 9.66
C SER A 41 8.66 4.44 9.04
N LEU A 42 8.04 3.82 8.03
CA LEU A 42 8.58 2.64 7.35
C LEU A 42 9.89 2.95 6.63
N VAL A 43 9.95 4.06 5.89
CA VAL A 43 11.19 4.50 5.22
C VAL A 43 12.32 4.66 6.23
N HIS A 44 12.04 5.26 7.40
CA HIS A 44 13.05 5.44 8.44
C HIS A 44 13.51 4.11 9.07
N GLN A 45 12.57 3.22 9.39
CA GLN A 45 12.89 1.93 10.01
C GLN A 45 13.67 1.02 9.08
N ILE A 46 13.24 0.91 7.82
CA ILE A 46 13.91 0.08 6.81
C ILE A 46 15.32 0.61 6.53
N ALA A 47 15.49 1.93 6.44
CA ALA A 47 16.81 2.55 6.30
C ALA A 47 17.74 2.23 7.48
N ALA A 48 17.22 2.26 8.71
CA ALA A 48 18.00 1.97 9.91
C ALA A 48 18.43 0.50 9.98
N GLU A 49 17.57 -0.43 9.56
CA GLU A 49 17.91 -1.85 9.44
C GLU A 49 18.99 -2.11 8.39
N ASP A 50 19.04 -1.29 7.35
CA ASP A 50 20.03 -1.34 6.26
C ASP A 50 21.26 -0.45 6.52
N GLY A 51 21.68 -0.35 7.79
CA GLY A 51 22.90 0.38 8.18
C GLY A 51 22.85 1.90 8.01
N GLY A 52 21.65 2.48 7.82
CA GLY A 52 21.45 3.91 7.58
C GLY A 52 21.40 4.29 6.09
N ALA A 53 21.01 3.35 5.22
CA ALA A 53 20.80 3.60 3.79
C ALA A 53 19.79 4.74 3.54
N VAL A 54 19.91 5.39 2.38
CA VAL A 54 19.06 6.54 2.03
C VAL A 54 18.03 6.13 0.99
N PHE A 55 16.76 6.43 1.26
CA PHE A 55 15.69 6.33 0.27
C PHE A 55 15.65 7.61 -0.58
N GLU A 56 15.61 7.46 -1.91
CA GLU A 56 15.31 8.53 -2.85
C GLU A 56 13.78 8.70 -2.98
N PRO A 57 13.23 9.87 -2.61
CA PRO A 57 11.81 10.15 -2.80
C PRO A 57 11.51 10.61 -4.23
N HIS A 58 10.54 9.97 -4.86
CA HIS A 58 9.98 10.38 -6.16
C HIS A 58 8.52 10.84 -5.97
N PRO A 59 8.30 12.12 -5.59
CA PRO A 59 6.97 12.69 -5.51
C PRO A 59 6.39 12.86 -6.92
N TRP A 60 5.07 12.70 -7.03
CA TRP A 60 4.34 12.96 -8.27
C TRP A 60 2.99 13.58 -7.98
N GLU A 61 2.51 14.35 -8.94
CA GLU A 61 1.18 14.92 -8.94
C GLU A 61 0.53 14.72 -10.31
N ARG A 62 -0.78 14.54 -10.31
CA ARG A 62 -1.60 14.53 -11.51
C ARG A 62 -2.60 15.67 -11.40
N HIS A 63 -2.37 16.71 -12.18
CA HIS A 63 -3.18 17.93 -12.17
C HIS A 63 -4.64 17.66 -12.60
N ALA A 64 -5.54 18.46 -12.05
CA ALA A 64 -6.99 18.35 -12.16
C ALA A 64 -7.58 18.81 -13.51
N ASP A 65 -6.74 19.04 -14.53
CA ASP A 65 -7.19 19.44 -15.87
C ASP A 65 -8.09 18.36 -16.49
N ASP A 66 -7.90 17.10 -16.08
CA ASP A 66 -8.85 16.02 -16.33
C ASP A 66 -9.71 15.77 -15.06
N PRO A 67 -11.01 16.09 -15.09
CA PRO A 67 -11.91 15.85 -13.95
C PRO A 67 -12.07 14.36 -13.61
N ARG A 68 -11.63 13.44 -14.48
CA ARG A 68 -11.72 11.99 -14.30
C ARG A 68 -10.61 11.42 -13.42
N LEU A 69 -9.47 12.11 -13.28
CA LEU A 69 -8.36 11.57 -12.50
C LEU A 69 -7.36 12.64 -12.03
N GLY A 70 -7.48 13.01 -10.76
CA GLY A 70 -6.47 13.75 -10.02
C GLY A 70 -5.81 12.91 -8.93
N GLY A 71 -4.72 13.41 -8.36
CA GLY A 71 -4.08 12.78 -7.21
C GLY A 71 -2.63 13.15 -7.06
N ALA A 72 -2.05 12.73 -5.95
CA ALA A 72 -0.65 12.90 -5.64
C ALA A 72 -0.13 11.68 -4.89
N GLY A 73 1.18 11.49 -4.91
CA GLY A 73 1.82 10.41 -4.20
C GLY A 73 3.32 10.61 -4.09
N CYS A 74 3.96 9.69 -3.41
CA CYS A 74 5.41 9.61 -3.32
C CYS A 74 5.82 8.15 -3.37
N MET A 75 6.79 7.84 -4.22
CA MET A 75 7.46 6.55 -4.25
C MET A 75 8.85 6.75 -3.65
N SER A 76 9.10 6.26 -2.45
CA SER A 76 10.45 6.23 -1.87
C SER A 76 11.14 4.92 -2.26
N VAL A 77 12.31 5.02 -2.91
CA VAL A 77 13.07 3.88 -3.40
C VAL A 77 14.45 3.85 -2.75
N LEU A 78 14.86 2.71 -2.23
CA LEU A 78 16.22 2.39 -1.83
C LEU A 78 16.76 1.38 -2.84
N GLU A 79 17.95 1.63 -3.37
CA GLU A 79 18.67 0.73 -4.27
C GLU A 79 20.08 0.50 -3.71
N ASP A 80 20.61 -0.69 -3.97
CA ASP A 80 21.98 -1.06 -3.64
C ASP A 80 22.37 -0.94 -2.15
N GLY A 81 21.44 -1.24 -1.24
CA GLY A 81 21.71 -1.37 0.21
C GLY A 81 22.50 -2.63 0.57
N ASP A 82 22.88 -2.74 1.85
CA ASP A 82 23.63 -3.89 2.40
C ASP A 82 22.70 -5.10 2.61
N VAL A 83 21.50 -4.85 3.15
CA VAL A 83 20.43 -5.83 3.37
C VAL A 83 19.47 -5.85 2.18
N TRP A 84 19.00 -4.68 1.74
CA TRP A 84 18.02 -4.57 0.66
C TRP A 84 18.72 -4.26 -0.65
N GLU A 85 18.68 -5.19 -1.61
CA GLU A 85 19.10 -4.91 -2.98
C GLU A 85 18.21 -3.83 -3.60
N LYS A 86 16.90 -3.91 -3.34
CA LYS A 86 15.93 -2.89 -3.73
C LYS A 86 14.71 -2.90 -2.83
N ALA A 87 14.34 -1.75 -2.28
CA ALA A 87 13.12 -1.58 -1.50
C ALA A 87 12.32 -0.37 -2.02
N GLY A 88 11.01 -0.53 -2.12
CA GLY A 88 10.10 0.54 -2.50
C GLY A 88 8.98 0.68 -1.48
N VAL A 89 8.77 1.88 -0.95
CA VAL A 89 7.61 2.24 -0.11
C VAL A 89 6.85 3.39 -0.77
N GLY A 90 5.63 3.12 -1.22
CA GLY A 90 4.82 4.03 -2.01
C GLY A 90 3.56 4.46 -1.27
N ILE A 91 3.22 5.74 -1.37
CA ILE A 91 1.93 6.28 -0.95
C ILE A 91 1.25 6.98 -2.11
N THR A 92 -0.06 6.80 -2.23
CA THR A 92 -0.89 7.46 -3.25
C THR A 92 -2.21 7.90 -2.64
N VAL A 93 -2.62 9.13 -2.93
CA VAL A 93 -3.94 9.69 -2.66
C VAL A 93 -4.50 10.19 -3.98
N THR A 94 -5.62 9.63 -4.42
CA THR A 94 -6.19 9.91 -5.74
C THR A 94 -7.71 9.99 -5.68
N GLY A 95 -8.30 10.70 -6.63
CA GLY A 95 -9.74 10.77 -6.77
C GLY A 95 -10.15 11.42 -8.09
N GLY A 96 -11.44 11.40 -8.34
CA GLY A 96 -12.00 11.93 -9.58
C GLY A 96 -13.35 11.30 -9.88
N LEU A 97 -13.69 11.25 -11.17
CA LEU A 97 -14.89 10.58 -11.68
C LEU A 97 -14.53 9.22 -12.27
N LEU A 98 -15.34 8.19 -11.99
CA LEU A 98 -15.18 6.89 -12.63
C LEU A 98 -15.44 7.00 -14.12
N THR A 99 -14.48 6.51 -14.92
CA THR A 99 -14.69 6.29 -16.35
C THR A 99 -15.57 5.06 -16.56
N GLU A 100 -16.24 4.94 -17.70
CA GLU A 100 -16.99 3.74 -18.08
C GLU A 100 -16.16 2.46 -17.90
N ALA A 101 -14.91 2.46 -18.38
CA ALA A 101 -14.01 1.32 -18.27
C ALA A 101 -13.71 0.92 -16.81
N ARG A 102 -13.52 1.91 -15.92
CA ARG A 102 -13.28 1.65 -14.48
C ARG A 102 -14.55 1.16 -13.81
N ALA A 103 -15.68 1.78 -14.09
CA ALA A 103 -16.98 1.37 -13.57
C ALA A 103 -17.27 -0.09 -13.95
N ARG A 104 -17.07 -0.45 -15.23
CA ARG A 104 -17.22 -1.81 -15.72
C ARG A 104 -16.31 -2.80 -14.99
N ALA A 105 -15.00 -2.51 -14.90
CA ALA A 105 -14.04 -3.40 -14.24
C ALA A 105 -14.34 -3.61 -12.75
N MET A 106 -14.88 -2.60 -12.08
CA MET A 106 -15.32 -2.70 -10.68
C MET A 106 -16.63 -3.49 -10.55
N SER A 107 -17.58 -3.28 -11.45
CA SER A 107 -18.85 -4.02 -11.50
C SER A 107 -18.65 -5.51 -11.77
N GLU A 108 -17.71 -5.88 -12.63
CA GLU A 108 -17.31 -7.29 -12.86
C GLU A 108 -16.77 -7.96 -11.58
N ARG A 109 -16.26 -7.17 -10.63
CA ARG A 109 -15.80 -7.63 -9.30
C ARG A 109 -16.88 -7.54 -8.22
N GLY A 110 -18.12 -7.23 -8.60
CA GLY A 110 -19.28 -7.17 -7.71
C GLY A 110 -19.56 -5.82 -7.06
N ALA A 111 -18.82 -4.75 -7.41
CA ALA A 111 -19.11 -3.41 -6.90
C ALA A 111 -20.33 -2.80 -7.61
N ARG A 112 -21.20 -2.11 -6.88
CA ARG A 112 -22.34 -1.40 -7.47
C ARG A 112 -21.91 0.02 -7.83
N VAL A 113 -21.38 0.20 -9.04
CA VAL A 113 -20.84 1.49 -9.49
C VAL A 113 -21.34 1.87 -10.89
N ARG A 114 -21.34 3.16 -11.19
CA ARG A 114 -21.75 3.78 -12.45
C ARG A 114 -20.63 4.67 -12.99
N GLU A 115 -20.63 4.87 -14.30
CA GLU A 115 -19.82 5.93 -14.88
C GLU A 115 -20.23 7.29 -14.28
N GLY A 116 -19.24 8.15 -14.05
CA GLY A 116 -19.46 9.49 -13.50
C GLY A 116 -19.58 9.52 -11.98
N ASP A 117 -19.66 8.36 -11.30
CA ASP A 117 -19.59 8.35 -9.83
C ASP A 117 -18.26 8.94 -9.37
N ARG A 118 -18.32 9.75 -8.30
CA ARG A 118 -17.12 10.32 -7.71
C ARG A 118 -16.45 9.30 -6.82
N PHE A 119 -15.14 9.17 -6.93
CA PHE A 119 -14.37 8.31 -6.06
C PHE A 119 -13.18 9.04 -5.46
N ALA A 120 -12.72 8.51 -4.33
CA ALA A 120 -11.48 8.87 -3.67
C ALA A 120 -10.82 7.60 -3.13
N ALA A 121 -9.50 7.55 -3.15
CA ALA A 121 -8.74 6.42 -2.65
C ALA A 121 -7.42 6.89 -2.03
N ALA A 122 -7.00 6.20 -0.97
CA ALA A 122 -5.68 6.36 -0.39
C ALA A 122 -5.07 4.98 -0.20
N ALA A 123 -3.80 4.81 -0.57
CA ALA A 123 -3.11 3.54 -0.54
C ALA A 123 -1.65 3.73 -0.11
N LEU A 124 -1.15 2.77 0.67
CA LEU A 124 0.25 2.56 0.96
C LEU A 124 0.62 1.15 0.50
N SER A 125 1.73 1.02 -0.19
CA SER A 125 2.23 -0.28 -0.66
C SER A 125 3.74 -0.33 -0.57
N LEU A 126 4.28 -1.51 -0.28
CA LEU A 126 5.71 -1.74 -0.27
C LEU A 126 6.06 -3.08 -0.90
N VAL A 127 7.24 -3.13 -1.51
CA VAL A 127 7.88 -4.34 -2.00
C VAL A 127 9.36 -4.25 -1.66
N MET A 128 9.91 -5.33 -1.11
CA MET A 128 11.26 -5.39 -0.58
C MET A 128 11.96 -6.62 -1.11
N HIS A 129 13.06 -6.40 -1.82
CA HIS A 129 13.94 -7.44 -2.35
C HIS A 129 15.27 -7.38 -1.59
N ALA A 130 15.54 -8.43 -0.82
CA ALA A 130 16.79 -8.56 -0.08
C ALA A 130 17.93 -8.99 -1.01
N ARG A 131 19.15 -8.56 -0.67
CA ARG A 131 20.38 -8.94 -1.39
C ARG A 131 20.73 -10.40 -1.16
N SER A 132 20.48 -10.91 0.04
CA SER A 132 20.68 -12.33 0.36
C SER A 132 19.50 -13.16 -0.16
N PRO A 133 19.73 -14.25 -0.92
CA PRO A 133 18.66 -15.13 -1.36
C PRO A 133 18.03 -15.95 -0.21
N LEU A 134 18.63 -15.91 0.98
CA LEU A 134 18.09 -16.54 2.19
C LEU A 134 17.04 -15.66 2.87
N VAL A 135 16.95 -14.37 2.51
CA VAL A 135 15.92 -13.47 3.02
C VAL A 135 14.80 -13.38 1.97
N PRO A 136 13.55 -13.70 2.32
CA PRO A 136 12.45 -13.70 1.36
C PRO A 136 12.12 -12.29 0.85
N THR A 137 11.63 -12.23 -0.39
CA THR A 137 10.98 -11.00 -0.88
C THR A 137 9.69 -10.79 -0.09
N PHE A 138 9.47 -9.56 0.40
CA PHE A 138 8.29 -9.19 1.16
C PHE A 138 7.47 -8.15 0.41
N ARG A 139 6.14 -8.31 0.44
CA ARG A 139 5.20 -7.33 -0.06
C ARG A 139 4.11 -7.08 0.97
N ALA A 140 3.68 -5.82 1.09
CA ALA A 140 2.44 -5.48 1.76
C ALA A 140 1.72 -4.31 1.05
N ASP A 141 0.41 -4.27 1.17
CA ASP A 141 -0.37 -3.08 0.82
C ASP A 141 -1.60 -2.91 1.71
N VAL A 142 -2.00 -1.65 1.91
CA VAL A 142 -3.24 -1.27 2.57
C VAL A 142 -3.84 -0.08 1.84
N ARG A 143 -5.14 -0.13 1.60
CA ARG A 143 -5.85 0.91 0.84
C ARG A 143 -7.28 1.06 1.32
N VAL A 144 -7.79 2.27 1.19
CA VAL A 144 -9.21 2.59 1.31
C VAL A 144 -9.71 3.11 -0.04
N PHE A 145 -10.93 2.74 -0.39
CA PHE A 145 -11.66 3.30 -1.50
C PHE A 145 -13.00 3.83 -1.00
N GLU A 146 -13.31 5.06 -1.37
CA GLU A 146 -14.57 5.74 -1.07
C GLU A 146 -15.27 6.09 -2.38
N LEU A 147 -16.54 5.74 -2.48
CA LEU A 147 -17.39 5.95 -3.63
C LEU A 147 -18.58 6.81 -3.21
N HIS A 148 -18.88 7.83 -4.01
CA HIS A 148 -20.00 8.73 -3.79
C HIS A 148 -20.95 8.64 -4.98
N HIS A 149 -22.17 8.20 -4.69
CA HIS A 149 -23.30 8.37 -5.59
C HIS A 149 -24.05 9.65 -5.23
N GLU A 150 -24.62 10.31 -6.23
CA GLU A 150 -25.45 11.48 -6.00
C GLU A 150 -26.70 11.10 -5.17
N GLY A 151 -26.89 11.78 -4.04
CA GLY A 151 -28.04 11.57 -3.16
C GLY A 151 -27.97 10.34 -2.25
N GLU A 152 -26.85 9.62 -2.21
CA GLU A 152 -26.66 8.46 -1.31
C GLU A 152 -25.48 8.66 -0.37
N GLU A 153 -25.46 7.90 0.73
CA GLU A 153 -24.32 7.88 1.65
C GLU A 153 -23.07 7.26 0.98
N PRO A 154 -21.86 7.79 1.23
CA PRO A 154 -20.65 7.27 0.61
C PRO A 154 -20.39 5.79 0.99
N GLN A 155 -20.21 4.95 -0.02
CA GLN A 155 -19.77 3.57 0.17
C GLN A 155 -18.27 3.53 0.36
N ARG A 156 -17.79 2.66 1.26
CA ARG A 156 -16.37 2.49 1.53
C ARG A 156 -16.00 1.04 1.72
N TRP A 157 -14.82 0.69 1.26
CA TRP A 157 -14.21 -0.58 1.58
C TRP A 157 -12.70 -0.43 1.70
N PHE A 158 -12.13 -1.30 2.53
CA PHE A 158 -10.70 -1.47 2.65
C PHE A 158 -10.24 -2.62 1.76
N GLY A 159 -8.98 -2.56 1.37
CA GLY A 159 -8.27 -3.66 0.76
C GLY A 159 -6.85 -3.67 1.25
N GLY A 160 -6.20 -4.81 1.16
CA GLY A 160 -4.81 -4.94 1.56
C GLY A 160 -4.41 -6.39 1.74
N GLY A 161 -3.23 -6.57 2.28
CA GLY A 161 -2.64 -7.86 2.61
C GLY A 161 -1.13 -7.76 2.64
N ALA A 162 -0.50 -8.85 3.07
CA ALA A 162 0.93 -9.02 3.01
C ALA A 162 1.25 -10.42 2.54
N ASP A 163 2.37 -10.60 1.86
CA ASP A 163 2.81 -11.92 1.38
C ASP A 163 4.33 -12.05 1.36
N LEU A 164 4.80 -13.28 1.58
CA LEU A 164 6.20 -13.66 1.48
C LEU A 164 6.46 -14.47 0.21
N THR A 165 7.57 -14.14 -0.45
CA THR A 165 8.09 -14.84 -1.63
C THR A 165 9.53 -15.28 -1.38
N PRO A 166 9.75 -16.45 -0.74
CA PRO A 166 11.09 -16.98 -0.49
C PRO A 166 11.73 -17.52 -1.77
N SER A 167 13.03 -17.26 -1.94
CA SER A 167 13.86 -17.94 -2.96
C SER A 167 14.29 -19.33 -2.48
N TYR A 168 14.68 -19.43 -1.20
CA TYR A 168 14.86 -20.69 -0.48
C TYR A 168 13.83 -20.79 0.64
N LEU A 169 13.15 -21.92 0.74
CA LEU A 169 12.12 -22.13 1.74
C LEU A 169 12.74 -22.35 3.13
N SER A 170 12.41 -21.46 4.07
CA SER A 170 12.54 -21.68 5.50
C SER A 170 11.15 -21.95 6.08
N GLU A 171 10.93 -23.15 6.61
CA GLU A 171 9.64 -23.50 7.23
C GLU A 171 9.36 -22.64 8.48
N ASP A 172 10.41 -22.29 9.21
CA ASP A 172 10.31 -21.46 10.41
C ASP A 172 9.87 -20.03 10.06
N ASP A 173 10.48 -19.40 9.06
CA ASP A 173 10.15 -18.04 8.62
C ASP A 173 8.69 -17.96 8.14
N VAL A 174 8.27 -18.93 7.32
CA VAL A 174 6.89 -19.00 6.81
C VAL A 174 5.92 -19.23 7.98
N THR A 175 6.24 -20.15 8.89
CA THR A 175 5.39 -20.44 10.04
C THR A 175 5.25 -19.22 10.95
N GLU A 176 6.34 -18.52 11.22
CA GLU A 176 6.34 -17.31 12.04
C GLU A 176 5.52 -16.18 11.39
N PHE A 177 5.71 -15.96 10.09
CA PHE A 177 4.94 -14.97 9.33
C PHE A 177 3.44 -15.23 9.38
N HIS A 178 3.02 -16.48 9.10
CA HIS A 178 1.60 -16.84 9.15
C HIS A 178 1.05 -16.81 10.59
N ARG A 179 1.88 -17.10 11.61
CA ARG A 179 1.48 -16.98 13.03
C ARG A 179 1.21 -15.52 13.39
N PHE A 180 2.07 -14.60 12.98
CA PHE A 180 1.89 -13.16 13.21
C PHE A 180 0.60 -12.63 12.58
N TRP A 181 0.35 -12.92 11.30
CA TRP A 181 -0.88 -12.42 10.66
C TRP A 181 -2.15 -13.07 11.21
N ARG A 182 -2.07 -14.34 11.65
CA ARG A 182 -3.17 -14.99 12.37
C ARG A 182 -3.45 -14.31 13.70
N SER A 183 -2.44 -13.93 14.48
CA SER A 183 -2.65 -13.23 15.75
C SER A 183 -3.27 -11.86 15.54
N VAL A 184 -2.81 -11.09 14.53
CA VAL A 184 -3.43 -9.80 14.17
C VAL A 184 -4.90 -9.98 13.79
N CYS A 185 -5.24 -11.00 12.99
CA CYS A 185 -6.64 -11.26 12.65
C CYS A 185 -7.46 -11.67 13.89
N ALA A 186 -6.89 -12.44 14.82
CA ALA A 186 -7.59 -12.87 16.03
C ALA A 186 -7.94 -11.71 16.98
N GLU A 187 -7.25 -10.57 16.89
CA GLU A 187 -7.54 -9.35 17.66
C GLU A 187 -8.75 -8.56 17.11
N HIS A 188 -9.27 -8.93 15.94
CA HIS A 188 -10.32 -8.19 15.26
C HIS A 188 -11.48 -9.11 14.86
N GLU A 189 -12.67 -8.90 15.43
CA GLU A 189 -13.88 -9.69 15.14
C GLU A 189 -14.27 -9.69 13.65
N CYS A 190 -13.86 -8.67 12.90
CA CYS A 190 -14.14 -8.55 11.47
C CYS A 190 -13.14 -9.29 10.57
N ALA A 191 -12.10 -9.90 11.13
CA ALA A 191 -11.03 -10.53 10.37
C ALA A 191 -11.13 -12.06 10.41
N ASP A 192 -11.19 -12.68 9.24
CA ASP A 192 -11.11 -14.14 9.07
C ASP A 192 -9.79 -14.50 8.38
N TYR A 193 -8.82 -14.92 9.20
CA TYR A 193 -7.51 -15.32 8.71
C TYR A 193 -7.57 -16.47 7.69
N ALA A 194 -8.45 -17.45 7.90
CA ALA A 194 -8.54 -18.60 7.00
C ALA A 194 -9.07 -18.17 5.63
N ALA A 195 -10.07 -17.27 5.61
CA ALA A 195 -10.58 -16.70 4.37
C ALA A 195 -9.54 -15.82 3.66
N PHE A 196 -8.82 -14.96 4.39
CA PHE A 196 -7.81 -14.07 3.82
C PHE A 196 -6.61 -14.83 3.27
N LYS A 197 -6.11 -15.84 4.00
CA LYS A 197 -5.04 -16.73 3.53
C LYS A 197 -5.45 -17.44 2.24
N ALA A 198 -6.63 -18.06 2.24
CA ALA A 198 -7.12 -18.75 1.05
C ALA A 198 -7.32 -17.80 -0.14
N TRP A 199 -7.67 -16.53 0.10
CA TRP A 199 -7.71 -15.52 -0.95
C TRP A 199 -6.30 -15.20 -1.46
N CYS A 200 -5.34 -14.95 -0.56
CA CYS A 200 -3.94 -14.69 -0.92
C CYS A 200 -3.38 -15.80 -1.84
N ASP A 201 -3.60 -17.07 -1.49
CA ASP A 201 -3.20 -18.23 -2.31
C ASP A 201 -3.76 -18.18 -3.73
N ARG A 202 -5.07 -17.90 -3.86
CA ARG A 202 -5.74 -17.85 -5.17
C ARG A 202 -5.29 -16.65 -5.99
N TYR A 203 -5.07 -15.51 -5.33
CA TYR A 203 -4.71 -14.26 -5.99
C TYR A 203 -3.30 -14.30 -6.57
N PHE A 204 -2.36 -14.96 -5.89
CA PHE A 204 -0.96 -15.09 -6.32
C PHE A 204 -0.64 -16.42 -7.01
N TYR A 205 -1.66 -17.16 -7.45
CA TYR A 205 -1.47 -18.33 -8.28
C TYR A 205 -1.09 -17.93 -9.71
N ILE A 206 -0.09 -18.60 -10.28
CA ILE A 206 0.41 -18.36 -11.63
C ILE A 206 -0.02 -19.55 -12.52
N PRO A 207 -1.10 -19.43 -13.32
CA PRO A 207 -1.69 -20.57 -14.02
C PRO A 207 -0.72 -21.27 -14.98
N CYS A 208 0.11 -20.50 -15.69
CA CYS A 208 1.07 -21.06 -16.65
C CYS A 208 2.23 -21.82 -16.00
N ARG A 209 2.43 -21.67 -14.68
CA ARG A 209 3.46 -22.39 -13.90
C ARG A 209 2.85 -23.47 -13.00
N ALA A 210 1.52 -23.58 -12.98
CA ALA A 210 0.77 -24.44 -12.07
C ALA A 210 1.21 -24.31 -10.59
N GLY A 211 1.54 -23.09 -10.15
CA GLY A 211 2.11 -22.86 -8.82
C GLY A 211 1.86 -21.46 -8.28
N ALA A 212 1.95 -21.31 -6.95
CA ALA A 212 1.88 -20.02 -6.28
C ALA A 212 3.17 -19.21 -6.49
N ARG A 213 3.06 -17.88 -6.41
CA ARG A 213 4.23 -16.98 -6.44
C ARG A 213 5.19 -17.22 -5.27
N GLY A 214 4.66 -17.52 -4.08
CA GLY A 214 5.41 -17.59 -2.84
C GLY A 214 4.67 -18.36 -1.73
N GLY A 215 5.03 -18.11 -0.47
CA GLY A 215 4.41 -18.73 0.71
C GLY A 215 3.00 -18.22 1.02
N GLY A 216 2.58 -17.12 0.41
CA GLY A 216 1.30 -16.47 0.67
C GLY A 216 1.38 -15.58 1.91
N GLY A 217 0.24 -15.39 2.56
CA GLY A 217 0.07 -14.59 3.78
C GLY A 217 -1.37 -14.57 4.26
#